data_AF-A0A0S8HAJ7-F1
#
_entry.id   AF-A0A0S8HAJ7-F1
#
_cell.length_a   1.000
_cell.length_b   1.000
_cell.length_c   1.000
_cell.angle_alpha   90.00
_cell.angle_beta   90.00
_cell.angle_gamma   90.00
#
_symmetry.space_group_name_H-M   'P 1'
#
loop_
_entity.id
_entity.type
_entity.pdbx_description
1 polymer ?
#
loop_
_entity_poly.entity_id
_entity_poly.type
_entity_poly.pdbx_seq_one_letter_code
_entity_poly.pdbx_strand_id
1 'polypeptide(L)'
;PAAEPAAPLPPSASPLSEQEVAAVGTEPPPWEARREFGFWNALWLTWRDSVFRPIQFFRRLPPRGGLGPALGYSVLLALVALVFNLYWSLIEGTLATGQGEGALALGLGSFVMLIVWLVFVIPLYLGLLFASVAILHVSFVIVGAGRRGFEATFRAVAYASGPAAFAVFPFFGPLFGIVWGSVLVFIAAREVQRTTNGRTALGFTLPLIAFLGLLVALGVLVSLLASLADIGPPA
;
A
#
# COMPACT_ATOMS: atom_id res chain seq x y z
N PRO A 1 44.45 -3.09 -56.54
CA PRO A 1 43.78 -3.21 -55.22
C PRO A 1 42.27 -3.00 -55.39
N ALA A 2 41.51 -4.10 -55.45
CA ALA A 2 40.05 -4.05 -55.56
C ALA A 2 39.45 -3.70 -54.19
N ALA A 3 38.53 -2.73 -54.16
CA ALA A 3 37.83 -2.33 -52.95
C ALA A 3 36.84 -3.41 -52.50
N GLU A 4 36.90 -3.75 -51.22
CA GLU A 4 36.04 -4.73 -50.55
C GLU A 4 34.59 -4.19 -50.47
N PRO A 5 33.54 -5.00 -50.73
CA PRO A 5 32.16 -4.54 -50.60
C PRO A 5 31.80 -4.28 -49.13
N ALA A 6 31.25 -3.09 -48.85
CA ALA A 6 30.78 -2.74 -47.52
C ALA A 6 29.74 -3.74 -46.99
N ALA A 7 29.95 -4.23 -45.77
CA ALA A 7 29.04 -5.15 -45.10
C ALA A 7 27.64 -4.51 -44.91
N PRO A 8 26.55 -5.28 -45.08
CA PRO A 8 25.20 -4.77 -44.88
C PRO A 8 24.98 -4.34 -43.43
N LEU A 9 24.39 -3.15 -43.26
CA LEU A 9 24.04 -2.60 -41.94
C LEU A 9 23.13 -3.57 -41.17
N PRO A 10 23.28 -3.69 -39.84
CA PRO A 10 22.40 -4.53 -39.04
C PRO A 10 20.94 -4.05 -39.19
N PRO A 11 19.96 -4.97 -39.25
CA PRO A 11 18.56 -4.60 -39.39
C PRO A 11 18.16 -3.67 -38.25
N SER A 12 17.62 -2.51 -38.61
CA SER A 12 16.98 -1.56 -37.69
C SER A 12 16.10 -2.34 -36.73
N ALA A 13 16.34 -2.19 -35.42
CA ALA A 13 15.48 -2.77 -34.40
C ALA A 13 14.03 -2.40 -34.69
N SER A 14 13.21 -3.39 -35.05
CA SER A 14 11.78 -3.18 -35.31
C SER A 14 11.15 -2.52 -34.09
N PRO A 15 10.30 -1.49 -34.24
CA PRO A 15 9.49 -1.03 -33.14
C PRO A 15 8.64 -2.22 -32.66
N LEU A 16 8.65 -2.46 -31.35
CA LEU A 16 7.83 -3.49 -30.70
C LEU A 16 6.41 -3.37 -31.25
N SER A 17 5.86 -4.50 -31.71
CA SER A 17 4.53 -4.53 -32.30
C SER A 17 3.49 -3.98 -31.31
N GLU A 18 2.44 -3.31 -31.79
CA GLU A 18 1.36 -2.81 -30.92
C GLU A 18 0.75 -3.91 -30.03
N GLN A 19 0.85 -5.17 -30.47
CA GLN A 19 0.46 -6.35 -29.69
C GLN A 19 1.44 -6.65 -28.54
N GLU A 20 2.75 -6.49 -28.71
CA GLU A 20 3.73 -6.57 -27.62
C GLU A 20 3.57 -5.42 -26.62
N VAL A 21 3.20 -4.23 -27.08
CA VAL A 21 2.89 -3.08 -26.19
C VAL A 21 1.55 -3.28 -25.46
N ALA A 22 0.56 -3.89 -26.11
CA ALA A 22 -0.72 -4.27 -25.49
C ALA A 22 -0.56 -5.43 -24.48
N ALA A 23 0.40 -6.32 -24.70
CA ALA A 23 0.75 -7.44 -23.82
C ALA A 23 1.55 -7.03 -22.56
N VAL A 24 1.92 -5.75 -22.40
CA VAL A 24 2.53 -5.23 -21.16
C VAL A 24 1.47 -5.19 -20.05
N GLY A 25 1.16 -6.35 -19.49
CA GLY A 25 0.14 -6.55 -18.45
C GLY A 25 -0.53 -7.94 -18.47
N THR A 26 0.14 -8.98 -18.96
CA THR A 26 -0.50 -10.28 -19.25
C THR A 26 -0.30 -11.36 -18.19
N GLU A 27 0.77 -11.29 -17.39
CA GLU A 27 1.05 -12.36 -16.43
C GLU A 27 0.55 -11.99 -15.02
N PRO A 28 -0.33 -12.82 -14.43
CA PRO A 28 -0.74 -12.64 -13.05
C PRO A 28 0.49 -12.73 -12.15
N PRO A 29 0.57 -11.93 -11.06
CA PRO A 29 1.64 -12.07 -10.08
C PRO A 29 1.75 -13.53 -9.61
N PRO A 30 2.95 -14.01 -9.22
CA PRO A 30 3.10 -15.37 -8.71
C PRO A 30 2.10 -15.70 -7.59
N TRP A 31 1.76 -14.71 -6.75
CA TRP A 31 0.73 -14.81 -5.72
C TRP A 31 -0.69 -15.08 -6.24
N GLU A 32 -1.03 -14.75 -7.48
CA GLU A 32 -2.32 -15.11 -8.08
C GLU A 32 -2.25 -16.50 -8.74
N ALA A 33 -1.06 -16.91 -9.18
CA ALA A 33 -0.75 -18.23 -9.75
C ALA A 33 -0.25 -19.26 -8.70
N ARG A 34 -0.76 -19.22 -7.45
CA ARG A 34 -0.27 -20.11 -6.36
C ARG A 34 -0.39 -21.60 -6.65
N ARG A 35 -1.30 -21.99 -7.54
CA ARG A 35 -1.47 -23.39 -7.97
C ARG A 35 -0.25 -23.89 -8.76
N GLU A 36 0.43 -23.01 -9.48
CA GLU A 36 1.60 -23.34 -10.30
C GLU A 36 2.90 -23.17 -9.50
N PHE A 37 3.03 -22.06 -8.77
CA PHE A 37 4.26 -21.73 -8.05
C PHE A 37 4.34 -22.34 -6.64
N GLY A 38 3.22 -22.81 -6.07
CA GLY A 38 3.10 -23.17 -4.67
C GLY A 38 2.99 -21.95 -3.74
N PHE A 39 2.38 -22.13 -2.56
CA PHE A 39 2.03 -21.01 -1.67
C PHE A 39 3.25 -20.15 -1.24
N TRP A 40 4.28 -20.79 -0.68
CA TRP A 40 5.44 -20.08 -0.11
C TRP A 40 6.30 -19.39 -1.17
N ASN A 41 6.56 -20.09 -2.28
CA ASN A 41 7.35 -19.55 -3.38
C ASN A 41 6.60 -18.41 -4.10
N ALA A 42 5.29 -18.55 -4.32
CA ALA A 42 4.45 -17.47 -4.85
C ALA A 42 4.45 -16.22 -3.97
N LEU A 43 4.34 -16.41 -2.65
CA LEU A 43 4.40 -15.33 -1.67
C LEU A 43 5.76 -14.62 -1.70
N TRP A 44 6.84 -15.39 -1.63
CA TRP A 44 8.21 -14.87 -1.63
C TRP A 44 8.52 -14.10 -2.92
N LEU A 45 8.22 -14.66 -4.09
CA LEU A 45 8.46 -14.00 -5.38
C LEU A 45 7.67 -12.70 -5.49
N THR A 46 6.38 -12.72 -5.13
CA THR A 46 5.53 -11.53 -5.18
C THR A 46 6.01 -10.46 -4.21
N TRP A 47 6.34 -10.84 -2.97
CA TRP A 47 6.86 -9.91 -1.96
C TRP A 47 8.21 -9.31 -2.37
N ARG A 48 9.15 -10.14 -2.81
CA ARG A 48 10.45 -9.66 -3.25
C ARG A 48 10.31 -8.70 -4.42
N ASP A 49 9.50 -9.03 -5.41
CA ASP A 49 9.38 -8.23 -6.62
C ASP A 49 8.56 -6.95 -6.38
N SER A 50 7.49 -7.00 -5.57
CA SER A 50 6.71 -5.81 -5.22
C SER A 50 7.49 -4.83 -4.34
N VAL A 51 8.36 -5.34 -3.45
CA VAL A 51 9.16 -4.51 -2.52
C VAL A 51 10.43 -4.00 -3.16
N PHE A 52 11.21 -4.83 -3.86
CA PHE A 52 12.55 -4.47 -4.31
C PHE A 52 12.64 -4.16 -5.82
N ARG A 53 11.63 -4.56 -6.61
CA ARG A 53 11.55 -4.25 -8.05
C ARG A 53 10.20 -3.63 -8.42
N PRO A 54 9.73 -2.61 -7.67
CA PRO A 54 8.34 -2.16 -7.73
C PRO A 54 7.94 -1.65 -9.13
N ILE A 55 8.80 -0.90 -9.80
CA ILE A 55 8.49 -0.37 -11.14
C ILE A 55 8.23 -1.52 -12.13
N GLN A 56 9.05 -2.56 -12.12
CA GLN A 56 8.90 -3.70 -13.02
C GLN A 56 7.66 -4.52 -12.67
N PHE A 57 7.42 -4.75 -11.38
CA PHE A 57 6.28 -5.50 -10.87
C PHE A 57 4.95 -4.79 -11.19
N PHE A 58 4.80 -3.53 -10.76
CA PHE A 58 3.54 -2.79 -10.90
C PHE A 58 3.21 -2.40 -12.35
N ARG A 59 4.23 -2.26 -13.21
CA ARG A 59 4.01 -2.03 -14.64
C ARG A 59 3.37 -3.23 -15.35
N ARG A 60 3.67 -4.45 -14.88
CA ARG A 60 3.13 -5.71 -15.42
C ARG A 60 1.85 -6.16 -14.73
N LEU A 61 1.53 -5.61 -13.56
CA LEU A 61 0.33 -5.97 -12.80
C LEU A 61 -0.95 -5.66 -13.62
N PRO A 62 -1.79 -6.67 -13.91
CA PRO A 62 -3.06 -6.44 -14.58
C PRO A 62 -3.97 -5.52 -13.76
N PRO A 63 -4.64 -4.52 -14.37
CA PRO A 63 -5.54 -3.60 -13.66
C PRO A 63 -6.81 -4.30 -13.17
N ARG A 64 -7.11 -5.48 -13.74
CA ARG A 64 -8.22 -6.36 -13.36
C ARG A 64 -7.71 -7.78 -13.16
N GLY A 65 -8.17 -8.42 -12.10
CA GLY A 65 -7.84 -9.81 -11.72
C GLY A 65 -8.56 -10.25 -10.43
N GLY A 66 -9.57 -9.49 -10.00
CA GLY A 66 -10.26 -9.66 -8.74
C GLY A 66 -9.59 -8.92 -7.58
N LEU A 67 -10.42 -8.51 -6.62
CA LEU A 67 -9.96 -7.93 -5.35
C LEU A 67 -9.44 -9.02 -4.39
N GLY A 68 -10.03 -10.22 -4.45
CA GLY A 68 -9.77 -11.31 -3.50
C GLY A 68 -8.29 -11.71 -3.38
N PRO A 69 -7.57 -12.01 -4.48
CA PRO A 69 -6.16 -12.36 -4.40
C PRO A 69 -5.30 -11.24 -3.82
N ALA A 70 -5.49 -10.01 -4.28
CA ALA A 70 -4.75 -8.84 -3.80
C ALA A 70 -5.05 -8.54 -2.32
N LEU A 71 -6.32 -8.63 -1.91
CA LEU A 71 -6.73 -8.48 -0.52
C LEU A 71 -6.07 -9.56 0.35
N GLY A 72 -6.08 -10.82 -0.10
CA GLY A 72 -5.45 -11.92 0.62
C GLY A 72 -3.95 -11.71 0.82
N TYR A 73 -3.24 -11.14 -0.16
CA TYR A 73 -1.83 -10.75 -0.03
C TYR A 73 -1.65 -9.70 1.08
N SER A 74 -2.43 -8.62 1.02
CA SER A 74 -2.34 -7.51 1.97
C SER A 74 -2.68 -7.93 3.40
N VAL A 75 -3.74 -8.73 3.56
CA VAL A 75 -4.15 -9.28 4.86
C VAL A 75 -3.08 -10.23 5.41
N LEU A 76 -2.49 -11.09 4.57
CA LEU A 76 -1.43 -11.99 5.02
C LEU A 76 -0.22 -11.21 5.55
N LEU A 77 0.22 -10.17 4.85
CA LEU A 77 1.32 -9.33 5.33
C LEU A 77 0.97 -8.51 6.57
N ALA A 78 -0.27 -8.04 6.69
CA ALA A 78 -0.76 -7.39 7.90
C ALA A 78 -0.78 -8.36 9.09
N LEU A 79 -1.16 -9.63 8.89
CA LEU A 79 -1.10 -10.68 9.91
C LEU A 79 0.33 -10.99 10.33
N VAL A 80 1.27 -11.07 9.38
CA VAL A 80 2.70 -11.23 9.68
C VAL A 80 3.20 -10.07 10.55
N ALA A 81 2.87 -8.83 10.16
CA ALA A 81 3.23 -7.65 10.94
C ALA A 81 2.62 -7.67 12.35
N LEU A 82 1.36 -8.07 12.47
CA LEU A 82 0.67 -8.21 13.76
C LEU A 82 1.40 -9.19 14.68
N VAL A 83 1.73 -10.38 14.18
CA VAL A 83 2.43 -11.40 14.98
C VAL A 83 3.77 -10.88 15.51
N PHE A 84 4.56 -10.20 14.67
CA PHE A 84 5.83 -9.62 15.12
C PHE A 84 5.66 -8.47 16.11
N ASN A 85 4.66 -7.60 15.92
CA ASN A 85 4.37 -6.53 16.87
C ASN A 85 3.94 -7.08 18.24
N LEU A 86 3.11 -8.13 18.28
CA LEU A 86 2.74 -8.81 19.54
C LEU A 86 3.94 -9.48 20.19
N TYR A 87 4.82 -10.09 19.40
CA TYR A 87 6.07 -10.66 19.89
C TYR A 87 6.95 -9.58 20.54
N TRP A 88 7.13 -8.42 19.89
CA TRP A 88 7.92 -7.33 20.46
C TRP A 88 7.28 -6.73 21.73
N SER A 89 5.96 -6.58 21.75
CA SER A 89 5.24 -6.12 22.94
C SER A 89 5.41 -7.06 24.14
N LEU A 90 5.46 -8.37 23.90
CA LEU A 90 5.79 -9.36 24.93
C LEU A 90 7.21 -9.18 25.46
N ILE A 91 8.20 -9.04 24.58
CA ILE A 91 9.60 -8.82 24.98
C ILE A 91 9.71 -7.53 25.81
N GLU A 92 9.15 -6.42 25.35
CA GLU A 92 9.14 -5.15 26.08
C GLU A 92 8.47 -5.26 27.45
N GLY A 93 7.31 -5.94 27.52
CA GLY A 93 6.61 -6.20 28.78
C GLY A 93 7.46 -6.99 29.76
N THR A 94 8.11 -8.07 29.31
CA THR A 94 8.99 -8.89 30.17
C THR A 94 10.22 -8.13 30.67
N LEU A 95 10.82 -7.28 29.82
CA LEU A 95 11.95 -6.44 30.21
C LEU A 95 11.54 -5.35 31.22
N ALA A 96 10.33 -4.79 31.08
CA ALA A 96 9.83 -3.74 31.95
C ALA A 96 9.42 -4.23 33.34
N THR A 97 8.85 -5.43 33.46
CA THR A 97 8.35 -5.96 34.75
C THR A 97 9.32 -6.92 35.45
N GLY A 98 10.39 -7.36 34.77
CA GLY A 98 11.31 -8.38 35.26
C GLY A 98 10.78 -9.82 35.12
N GLN A 99 11.65 -10.80 35.40
CA GLN A 99 11.33 -12.25 35.36
C GLN A 99 10.68 -12.67 36.69
N GLY A 100 9.40 -12.38 36.90
CA GLY A 100 8.66 -12.72 38.12
C GLY A 100 7.25 -13.27 37.87
N GLU A 101 6.46 -13.37 38.94
CA GLU A 101 5.09 -13.94 38.99
C GLU A 101 4.09 -13.35 37.95
N GLY A 102 4.43 -12.21 37.35
CA GLY A 102 3.65 -11.56 36.29
C GLY A 102 3.68 -12.26 34.91
N ALA A 103 4.53 -13.25 34.67
CA ALA A 103 4.67 -13.89 33.35
C ALA A 103 3.36 -14.53 32.84
N LEU A 104 2.59 -15.18 33.73
CA LEU A 104 1.29 -15.76 33.38
C LEU A 104 0.25 -14.66 33.10
N ALA A 105 0.27 -13.56 33.86
CA ALA A 105 -0.60 -12.41 33.62
C ALA A 105 -0.26 -11.69 32.30
N LEU A 106 1.02 -11.55 31.96
CA LEU A 106 1.48 -11.01 30.66
C LEU A 106 1.08 -11.91 29.49
N GLY A 107 1.20 -13.23 29.66
CA GLY A 107 0.75 -14.21 28.67
C GLY A 107 -0.76 -14.15 28.43
N LEU A 108 -1.56 -14.12 29.50
CA LEU A 108 -3.01 -13.96 29.42
C LEU A 108 -3.41 -12.62 28.80
N GLY A 109 -2.77 -11.52 29.20
CA GLY A 109 -3.01 -10.20 28.63
C GLY A 109 -2.71 -10.15 27.13
N SER A 110 -1.61 -10.76 26.71
CA SER A 110 -1.23 -10.83 25.29
C SER A 110 -2.15 -11.73 24.47
N PHE A 111 -2.66 -12.80 25.07
CA PHE A 111 -3.67 -13.66 24.45
C PHE A 111 -5.01 -12.95 24.29
N VAL A 112 -5.46 -12.21 25.32
CA VAL A 112 -6.67 -11.36 25.23
C VAL A 112 -6.48 -10.29 24.15
N MET A 113 -5.31 -9.64 24.10
CA MET A 113 -5.00 -8.67 23.05
C MET A 113 -5.04 -9.32 21.67
N LEU A 114 -4.48 -10.52 21.49
CA LEU A 114 -4.58 -11.25 20.23
C LEU A 114 -6.05 -11.47 19.81
N ILE A 115 -6.92 -11.87 20.74
CA ILE A 115 -8.35 -12.04 20.45
C ILE A 115 -9.00 -10.71 20.05
N VAL A 116 -8.74 -9.63 20.80
CA VAL A 116 -9.23 -8.28 20.46
C VAL A 116 -8.76 -7.86 19.07
N TRP A 117 -7.50 -8.13 18.74
CA TRP A 117 -6.94 -7.86 17.41
C TRP A 117 -7.64 -8.64 16.30
N LEU A 118 -7.84 -9.94 16.49
CA LEU A 118 -8.50 -10.79 15.49
C LEU A 118 -9.97 -10.39 15.28
N VAL A 119 -10.70 -10.10 16.36
CA VAL A 119 -12.15 -9.82 16.33
C VAL A 119 -12.46 -8.39 15.89
N PHE A 120 -11.70 -7.40 16.35
CA PHE A 120 -12.01 -5.99 16.12
C PHE A 120 -11.05 -5.33 15.12
N VAL A 121 -9.75 -5.58 15.26
CA VAL A 121 -8.76 -4.82 14.50
C VAL A 121 -8.61 -5.32 13.08
N ILE A 122 -8.79 -6.62 12.80
CA ILE A 122 -8.82 -7.10 11.40
C ILE A 122 -10.00 -6.52 10.63
N PRO A 123 -11.26 -6.58 11.10
CA PRO A 123 -12.37 -5.92 10.41
C PRO A 123 -12.16 -4.40 10.27
N LEU A 124 -11.63 -3.75 11.31
CA LEU A 124 -11.28 -2.33 11.24
C LEU A 124 -10.21 -2.07 10.17
N TYR A 125 -9.16 -2.88 10.10
CA TYR A 125 -8.11 -2.79 9.09
C TYR A 125 -8.70 -2.95 7.69
N LEU A 126 -9.60 -3.92 7.48
CA LEU A 126 -10.30 -4.08 6.20
C LEU A 126 -11.11 -2.83 5.85
N GLY A 127 -11.91 -2.33 6.79
CA GLY A 127 -12.69 -1.10 6.60
C GLY A 127 -11.82 0.10 6.25
N LEU A 128 -10.73 0.29 6.99
CA LEU A 128 -9.74 1.35 6.76
C LEU A 128 -9.01 1.18 5.42
N LEU A 129 -8.67 -0.05 5.02
CA LEU A 129 -8.07 -0.32 3.72
C LEU A 129 -9.01 0.07 2.59
N PHE A 130 -10.27 -0.37 2.63
CA PHE A 130 -11.26 -0.02 1.62
C PHE A 130 -11.53 1.49 1.59
N ALA A 131 -11.69 2.13 2.76
CA ALA A 131 -11.88 3.57 2.86
C ALA A 131 -10.68 4.34 2.30
N SER A 132 -9.45 3.95 2.66
CA SER A 132 -8.21 4.59 2.20
C SER A 132 -8.05 4.46 0.69
N VAL A 133 -8.28 3.26 0.14
CA VAL A 133 -8.25 3.04 -1.32
C VAL A 133 -9.34 3.86 -2.02
N ALA A 134 -10.55 3.95 -1.45
CA ALA A 134 -11.64 4.73 -2.03
C ALA A 134 -11.30 6.22 -2.07
N ILE A 135 -10.84 6.80 -0.97
CA ILE A 135 -10.40 8.20 -0.87
C ILE A 135 -9.27 8.47 -1.88
N LEU A 136 -8.27 7.58 -1.94
CA LEU A 136 -7.16 7.72 -2.86
C LEU A 136 -7.61 7.58 -4.33
N HIS A 137 -8.53 6.65 -4.63
CA HIS A 137 -9.07 6.48 -5.97
C HIS A 137 -9.89 7.70 -6.42
N VAL A 138 -10.78 8.22 -5.56
CA VAL A 138 -11.53 9.45 -5.82
C VAL A 138 -10.57 10.60 -6.10
N SER A 139 -9.50 10.72 -5.32
CA SER A 139 -8.48 11.74 -5.53
C SER A 139 -7.77 11.59 -6.88
N PHE A 140 -7.46 10.36 -7.29
CA PHE A 140 -6.95 10.08 -8.62
C PHE A 140 -7.96 10.38 -9.73
N VAL A 141 -9.26 10.15 -9.51
CA VAL A 141 -10.31 10.51 -10.48
C VAL A 141 -10.37 12.03 -10.66
N ILE A 142 -10.36 12.80 -9.57
CA ILE A 142 -10.40 14.29 -9.60
C ILE A 142 -9.25 14.87 -10.44
N VAL A 143 -8.04 14.32 -10.31
CA VAL A 143 -6.85 14.79 -11.06
C VAL A 143 -6.66 14.09 -12.42
N GLY A 144 -7.63 13.28 -12.85
CA GLY A 144 -7.60 12.57 -14.13
C GLY A 144 -6.60 11.41 -14.23
N ALA A 145 -6.10 10.90 -13.08
CA ALA A 145 -5.22 9.75 -12.97
C ALA A 145 -5.96 8.40 -12.81
N GLY A 146 -7.21 8.38 -12.34
CA GLY A 146 -7.93 7.15 -11.96
C GLY A 146 -8.56 6.34 -13.11
N ARG A 147 -8.06 6.45 -14.35
CA ARG A 147 -8.77 6.01 -15.57
C ARG A 147 -8.92 4.49 -15.70
N ARG A 148 -8.14 3.68 -14.97
CA ARG A 148 -8.19 2.21 -15.04
C ARG A 148 -9.09 1.60 -13.96
N GLY A 149 -9.84 2.44 -13.23
CA GLY A 149 -10.89 2.04 -12.30
C GLY A 149 -10.40 1.78 -10.88
N PHE A 150 -11.37 1.56 -9.97
CA PHE A 150 -11.12 1.35 -8.55
C PHE A 150 -10.30 0.09 -8.28
N GLU A 151 -10.61 -1.02 -8.97
CA GLU A 151 -9.89 -2.30 -8.82
C GLU A 151 -8.39 -2.14 -9.08
N ALA A 152 -8.01 -1.33 -10.05
CA ALA A 152 -6.62 -1.03 -10.35
C ALA A 152 -5.94 -0.29 -9.17
N THR A 153 -6.59 0.70 -8.56
CA THR A 153 -6.07 1.36 -7.35
C THR A 153 -6.01 0.40 -6.17
N PHE A 154 -7.03 -0.44 -5.97
CA PHE A 154 -7.06 -1.40 -4.89
C PHE A 154 -5.92 -2.40 -5.00
N ARG A 155 -5.74 -3.01 -6.18
CA ARG A 155 -4.64 -3.95 -6.45
C ARG A 155 -3.28 -3.27 -6.26
N ALA A 156 -3.12 -2.03 -6.71
CA ALA A 156 -1.90 -1.25 -6.49
C ALA A 156 -1.57 -1.09 -5.01
N VAL A 157 -2.53 -0.64 -4.20
CA VAL A 157 -2.33 -0.42 -2.75
C VAL A 157 -2.11 -1.76 -2.02
N ALA A 158 -2.89 -2.77 -2.33
CA ALA A 158 -2.81 -4.08 -1.68
C ALA A 158 -1.47 -4.76 -1.94
N TYR A 159 -0.94 -4.74 -3.17
CA TYR A 159 0.38 -5.31 -3.47
C TYR A 159 1.55 -4.43 -3.00
N ALA A 160 1.30 -3.14 -2.71
CA ALA A 160 2.26 -2.24 -2.08
C ALA A 160 2.41 -2.46 -0.57
N SER A 161 1.63 -3.36 0.05
CA SER A 161 1.71 -3.69 1.48
C SER A 161 2.95 -4.51 1.89
N GLY A 162 3.78 -4.90 0.92
CA GLY A 162 5.07 -5.59 1.10
C GLY A 162 5.91 -5.16 2.32
N PRO A 163 6.07 -3.85 2.59
CA PRO A 163 6.90 -3.37 3.68
C PRO A 163 6.42 -3.76 5.08
N ALA A 164 5.16 -4.19 5.25
CA ALA A 164 4.64 -4.67 6.53
C ALA A 164 5.44 -5.86 7.08
N ALA A 165 6.05 -6.68 6.21
CA ALA A 165 6.92 -7.79 6.62
C ALA A 165 8.16 -7.34 7.43
N PHE A 166 8.60 -6.08 7.29
CA PHE A 166 9.73 -5.55 8.06
C PHE A 166 9.42 -5.26 9.53
N ALA A 167 8.17 -5.44 9.98
CA ALA A 167 7.81 -5.41 11.40
C ALA A 167 8.57 -6.45 12.25
N VAL A 168 9.23 -7.42 11.62
CA VAL A 168 10.24 -8.26 12.29
C VAL A 168 11.34 -7.44 12.97
N PHE A 169 11.62 -6.22 12.53
CA PHE A 169 12.55 -5.30 13.19
C PHE A 169 11.76 -4.23 13.99
N PRO A 170 11.83 -4.19 15.33
CA PRO A 170 10.92 -3.40 16.15
C PRO A 170 11.06 -1.88 15.92
N PHE A 171 12.29 -1.38 15.80
CA PHE A 171 12.55 0.06 15.63
C PHE A 171 12.56 0.49 14.16
N PHE A 172 13.12 -0.34 13.28
CA PHE A 172 13.26 -0.01 11.86
C PHE A 172 11.98 -0.30 11.08
N GLY A 173 11.24 -1.35 11.45
CA GLY A 173 10.06 -1.82 10.74
C GLY A 173 8.98 -0.76 10.55
N PRO A 174 8.53 -0.06 11.61
CA PRO A 174 7.45 0.93 11.49
C PRO A 174 7.83 2.13 10.62
N LEU A 175 8.99 2.75 10.87
CA LEU A 175 9.45 3.92 10.11
C LEU A 175 9.73 3.56 8.65
N PHE A 176 10.43 2.44 8.43
CA PHE A 176 10.68 1.94 7.09
C PHE A 176 9.36 1.60 6.38
N GLY A 177 8.42 0.96 7.07
CA GLY A 177 7.11 0.61 6.55
C GLY A 177 6.32 1.83 6.08
N ILE A 178 6.32 2.92 6.85
CA ILE A 178 5.64 4.17 6.49
C ILE A 178 6.29 4.84 5.29
N VAL A 179 7.61 5.05 5.33
CA VAL A 179 8.34 5.76 4.26
C VAL A 179 8.34 4.93 2.98
N TRP A 180 8.79 3.68 3.06
CA TRP A 180 8.88 2.81 1.89
C TRP A 180 7.49 2.42 1.38
N GLY A 181 6.52 2.14 2.26
CA GLY A 181 5.13 1.88 1.88
C GLY A 181 4.51 3.03 1.11
N SER A 182 4.75 4.28 1.53
CA SER A 182 4.27 5.46 0.79
C SER A 182 4.88 5.56 -0.61
N VAL A 183 6.19 5.32 -0.72
CA VAL A 183 6.89 5.27 -2.01
C VAL A 183 6.33 4.15 -2.90
N LEU A 184 6.09 2.96 -2.35
CA LEU A 184 5.52 1.85 -3.10
C LEU A 184 4.10 2.12 -3.56
N VAL A 185 3.23 2.71 -2.73
CA VAL A 185 1.87 3.08 -3.14
C VAL A 185 1.91 4.13 -4.25
N PHE A 186 2.82 5.11 -4.18
CA PHE A 186 3.00 6.09 -5.25
C PHE A 186 3.42 5.42 -6.57
N ILE A 187 4.46 4.57 -6.54
CA ILE A 187 4.94 3.84 -7.73
C ILE A 187 3.84 2.93 -8.27
N ALA A 188 3.18 2.18 -7.39
CA ALA A 188 2.10 1.26 -7.74
C ALA A 188 0.94 2.01 -8.41
N ALA A 189 0.47 3.10 -7.81
CA ALA A 189 -0.59 3.92 -8.38
C ALA A 189 -0.20 4.45 -9.76
N ARG A 190 1.01 5.01 -9.90
CA ARG A 190 1.51 5.54 -11.17
C ARG A 190 1.54 4.47 -12.27
N GLU A 191 2.19 3.34 -12.01
CA GLU A 191 2.41 2.29 -13.02
C GLU A 191 1.11 1.55 -13.35
N VAL A 192 0.30 1.19 -12.34
CA VAL A 192 -0.94 0.43 -12.53
C VAL A 192 -2.03 1.30 -13.18
N GLN A 193 -2.13 2.59 -12.81
CA GLN A 193 -3.05 3.54 -13.45
C GLN A 193 -2.53 4.07 -14.81
N ARG A 194 -1.26 3.80 -15.16
CA ARG A 194 -0.57 4.32 -16.35
C ARG A 194 -0.72 5.84 -16.48
N THR A 195 -0.32 6.54 -15.42
CA THR A 195 -0.41 8.01 -15.32
C THR A 195 0.96 8.66 -15.16
N THR A 196 1.01 9.99 -15.12
CA THR A 196 2.24 10.76 -14.97
C THR A 196 2.58 11.01 -13.50
N ASN A 197 3.86 11.27 -13.21
CA ASN A 197 4.32 11.57 -11.85
C ASN A 197 3.56 12.75 -11.23
N GLY A 198 3.31 13.82 -12.01
CA GLY A 198 2.60 15.01 -11.53
C GLY A 198 1.16 14.71 -11.12
N ARG A 199 0.42 13.95 -11.93
CA ARG A 199 -0.96 13.57 -11.58
C ARG A 199 -1.00 12.60 -10.40
N THR A 200 -0.06 11.65 -10.32
CA THR A 200 0.04 10.77 -9.14
C THR A 200 0.36 11.58 -7.88
N ALA A 201 1.32 12.51 -7.93
CA ALA A 201 1.67 13.35 -6.79
C ALA A 201 0.47 14.16 -6.30
N LEU A 202 -0.20 14.89 -7.21
CA LEU A 202 -1.39 15.65 -6.87
C LEU A 202 -2.47 14.77 -6.24
N GLY A 203 -2.82 13.64 -6.88
CA GLY A 203 -3.86 12.75 -6.36
C GLY A 203 -3.48 12.05 -5.05
N PHE A 204 -2.19 11.78 -4.82
CA PHE A 204 -1.71 11.19 -3.57
C PHE A 204 -1.73 12.20 -2.42
N THR A 205 -1.43 13.49 -2.69
CA THR A 205 -1.45 14.55 -1.68
C THR A 205 -2.82 15.18 -1.45
N LEU A 206 -3.75 15.06 -2.41
CA LEU A 206 -5.06 15.69 -2.36
C LEU A 206 -5.88 15.34 -1.10
N PRO A 207 -5.91 14.08 -0.60
CA PRO A 207 -6.60 13.74 0.65
C PRO A 207 -6.09 14.57 1.84
N LEU A 208 -4.77 14.74 1.93
CA LEU A 208 -4.15 15.51 3.02
C LEU A 208 -4.52 17.00 2.91
N ILE A 209 -4.46 17.57 1.71
CA ILE A 209 -4.83 18.97 1.48
C ILE A 209 -6.31 19.20 1.81
N ALA A 210 -7.20 18.30 1.37
CA ALA A 210 -8.62 18.37 1.67
C ALA A 210 -8.91 18.27 3.18
N PHE A 211 -8.23 17.36 3.88
CA PHE A 211 -8.34 17.21 5.32
C PHE A 211 -7.89 18.47 6.07
N LEU A 212 -6.71 19.03 5.73
CA LEU A 212 -6.21 20.26 6.34
C LEU A 212 -7.13 21.45 6.06
N GLY A 213 -7.65 21.58 4.84
CA GLY A 213 -8.63 22.61 4.48
C GLY A 213 -9.92 22.51 5.30
N LEU A 214 -10.43 21.29 5.54
CA LEU A 214 -11.60 21.05 6.37
C LEU A 214 -11.36 21.45 7.83
N LEU A 215 -10.19 21.13 8.40
CA LEU A 215 -9.84 21.53 9.77
C LEU A 215 -9.80 23.05 9.93
N VAL A 216 -9.20 23.76 8.97
CA VAL A 216 -9.18 25.23 8.96
C VAL A 216 -10.60 25.79 8.87
N ALA A 217 -11.43 25.27 7.96
CA ALA A 217 -12.81 25.72 7.81
C ALA A 217 -13.64 25.49 9.08
N LEU A 218 -13.47 24.34 9.75
CA LEU A 218 -14.14 24.05 11.02
C LEU A 218 -13.66 24.99 12.13
N GLY A 219 -12.35 25.26 12.22
CA GLY A 219 -11.80 26.21 13.18
C GLY A 219 -12.39 27.62 12.99
N VAL A 220 -12.44 28.11 11.75
CA VAL A 220 -13.06 29.40 11.41
C VAL A 220 -14.55 29.40 11.79
N LEU A 221 -15.29 28.34 11.45
CA LEU A 221 -16.71 28.22 11.81
C LEU A 221 -16.91 28.28 13.33
N VAL A 222 -16.12 27.55 14.10
CA VAL A 222 -16.18 27.56 15.58
C VAL A 222 -15.88 28.96 16.12
N SER A 223 -14.85 29.64 15.63
CA SER A 223 -14.51 31.01 16.05
C SER A 223 -15.62 32.02 15.72
N LEU A 224 -16.25 31.90 14.54
CA LEU A 224 -17.37 32.75 14.16
C LEU A 224 -18.60 32.51 15.05
N LEU A 225 -18.94 31.25 15.32
CA LEU A 225 -20.05 30.91 16.21
C LEU A 225 -19.82 31.41 17.65
N ALA A 226 -18.59 31.29 18.16
CA ALA A 226 -18.23 31.84 19.47
C ALA A 226 -18.37 33.36 19.50
N SER A 227 -17.88 34.06 18.47
CA SER A 227 -18.00 35.52 18.36
C SER A 227 -19.45 35.98 18.29
N LEU A 228 -20.35 35.22 17.65
CA LEU A 228 -21.78 35.52 17.61
C LEU A 228 -22.47 35.26 18.96
N ALA A 229 -22.01 34.27 19.71
CA ALA A 229 -22.53 33.97 21.05
C ALA A 229 -22.12 35.04 22.08
N ASP A 230 -20.93 35.62 21.96
CA ASP A 230 -20.45 36.72 22.81
C ASP A 230 -21.16 38.06 22.55
N ILE A 231 -21.94 38.20 21.46
CA ILE A 231 -22.75 39.38 21.13
C ILE A 231 -24.17 39.31 21.76
N GLY A 232 -24.42 38.40 22.71
CA GLY A 232 -25.67 38.35 23.50
C GLY A 232 -26.02 39.69 24.17
N PRO A 233 -27.32 40.03 24.33
CA PRO A 233 -27.75 41.41 24.55
C PRO A 233 -27.17 42.03 25.83
N PRO A 234 -26.77 43.32 25.80
CA PRO A 234 -26.37 44.02 27.02
C PRO A 234 -27.54 44.04 28.01
N ALA A 235 -27.23 43.74 29.27
CA ALA A 235 -28.17 43.74 30.40
C ALA A 235 -28.84 45.09 30.61
#